data_AF-A0A6G6X0G1-F1
#
_entry.id   AF-A0A6G6X0G1-F1
#
_cell.length_a   1.000
_cell.length_b   1.000
_cell.length_c   1.000
_cell.angle_alpha   90.00
_cell.angle_beta   90.00
_cell.angle_gamma   90.00
#
_symmetry.space_group_name_H-M   'P 1'
#
loop_
_entity.id
_entity.type
_entity.pdbx_description
1 polymer ?
#
loop_
_entity_poly.entity_id
_entity_poly.type
_entity_poly.pdbx_seq_one_letter_code
_entity_poly.pdbx_strand_id
1 'polypeptide(L)'
;MSYITHGSVWNALYDDPIEAMAMERRSLLLMKVQEELNRKGWTQNEAAKKLGVDQSRMSDLKSGKISKFTVDSLLGYLDHLGQST
;
A
#
# COMPACT_ATOMS: atom_id res chain seq x y z
N MET A 1 4.45 -10.38 -27.93
CA MET A 1 5.40 -11.14 -27.08
C MET A 1 5.26 -10.68 -25.63
N SER A 2 5.00 -11.58 -24.69
CA SER A 2 5.09 -11.30 -23.25
C SER A 2 6.46 -11.74 -22.78
N TYR A 3 7.29 -10.81 -22.29
CA TYR A 3 8.56 -11.17 -21.66
C TYR A 3 8.24 -11.60 -20.23
N ILE A 4 8.30 -12.91 -19.98
CA ILE A 4 8.22 -13.45 -18.62
C ILE A 4 9.56 -13.16 -17.94
N THR A 5 9.62 -12.10 -17.16
CA THR A 5 10.76 -11.84 -16.28
C THR A 5 10.70 -12.88 -15.15
N HIS A 6 11.72 -13.72 -15.03
CA HIS A 6 11.86 -14.62 -13.88
C HIS A 6 12.39 -13.77 -12.71
N GLY A 7 11.49 -13.13 -11.96
CA GLY A 7 11.80 -12.24 -10.85
C GLY A 7 10.78 -11.11 -10.65
N SER A 8 10.81 -10.47 -9.48
CA SER A 8 10.01 -9.29 -9.16
C SER A 8 10.33 -8.12 -10.11
N VAL A 9 9.32 -7.38 -10.58
CA VAL A 9 9.51 -6.19 -11.44
C VAL A 9 10.47 -5.18 -10.79
N TRP A 10 10.50 -5.12 -9.46
CA TRP A 10 11.36 -4.24 -8.71
C TRP A 10 12.85 -4.55 -8.88
N ASN A 11 13.21 -5.81 -9.15
CA ASN A 11 14.60 -6.20 -9.45
C ASN A 11 15.09 -5.65 -10.80
N ALA A 12 14.18 -5.26 -11.70
CA ALA A 12 14.53 -4.61 -12.96
C ALA A 12 14.60 -3.08 -12.84
N LEU A 13 14.08 -2.51 -11.74
CA LEU A 13 13.99 -1.07 -11.51
C LEU A 13 15.02 -0.56 -10.50
N TYR A 14 15.60 -1.44 -9.69
CA TYR A 14 16.54 -1.10 -8.62
C TYR A 14 17.77 -1.99 -8.69
N ASP A 15 18.95 -1.36 -8.63
CA ASP A 15 20.23 -2.06 -8.58
C ASP A 15 20.51 -2.67 -7.20
N ASP A 16 20.00 -2.04 -6.14
CA ASP A 16 20.09 -2.58 -4.78
C ASP A 16 18.96 -3.60 -4.53
N PRO A 17 19.29 -4.89 -4.29
CA PRO A 17 18.28 -5.91 -4.01
C PRO A 17 17.48 -5.64 -2.72
N ILE A 18 18.03 -4.92 -1.74
CA ILE A 18 17.32 -4.54 -0.52
C ILE A 18 16.24 -3.50 -0.84
N GLU A 19 16.55 -2.50 -1.67
CA GLU A 19 15.58 -1.50 -2.09
C GLU A 19 14.47 -2.10 -2.96
N ALA A 20 14.84 -2.98 -3.90
CA ALA A 20 13.89 -3.72 -4.73
C ALA A 20 12.89 -4.51 -3.86
N MET A 21 13.40 -5.28 -2.89
CA MET A 21 12.59 -6.06 -1.97
C MET A 21 11.71 -5.17 -1.06
N ALA A 22 12.22 -4.01 -0.65
CA ALA A 22 11.45 -3.06 0.13
C ALA A 22 10.28 -2.48 -0.68
N MET A 23 10.48 -2.13 -1.95
CA MET A 23 9.41 -1.67 -2.84
C MET A 23 8.40 -2.78 -3.11
N GLU A 24 8.85 -4.01 -3.32
CA GLU A 24 7.96 -5.16 -3.49
C GLU A 24 7.04 -5.33 -2.28
N ARG A 25 7.60 -5.38 -1.07
CA ARG A 25 6.82 -5.50 0.16
C ARG A 25 5.84 -4.34 0.35
N ARG A 26 6.28 -3.11 0.11
CA ARG A 26 5.39 -1.92 0.19
C ARG A 26 4.26 -2.02 -0.82
N SER A 27 4.52 -2.49 -2.03
CA SER A 27 3.51 -2.58 -3.10
C SER A 27 2.40 -3.57 -2.73
N LEU A 28 2.78 -4.77 -2.29
CA LEU A 28 1.86 -5.81 -1.85
C LEU A 28 1.01 -5.35 -0.66
N LEU A 29 1.63 -4.72 0.34
CA LEU A 29 0.92 -4.21 1.52
C LEU A 29 -0.04 -3.06 1.15
N LEU A 30 0.41 -2.13 0.30
CA LEU A 30 -0.42 -1.01 -0.14
C LEU A 30 -1.66 -1.49 -0.91
N MET A 31 -1.49 -2.46 -1.82
CA MET A 31 -2.61 -3.08 -2.52
C MET A 31 -3.59 -3.72 -1.55
N LYS A 32 -3.10 -4.48 -0.57
CA LYS A 32 -3.96 -5.10 0.45
C LYS A 32 -4.73 -4.07 1.29
N VAL A 33 -4.09 -2.95 1.66
CA VAL A 33 -4.78 -1.86 2.37
C VAL A 33 -5.89 -1.26 1.49
N GLN A 34 -5.61 -1.01 0.21
CA GLN A 34 -6.60 -0.48 -0.73
C GLN A 34 -7.78 -1.44 -0.93
N GLU A 35 -7.51 -2.75 -1.04
CA GLU A 35 -8.55 -3.79 -1.13
C GLU A 35 -9.46 -3.78 0.10
N GLU A 36 -8.90 -3.78 1.31
CA GLU A 36 -9.68 -3.73 2.55
C GLU A 36 -10.51 -2.44 2.66
N LEU A 37 -9.94 -1.29 2.29
CA LEU A 37 -10.68 -0.03 2.23
C LEU A 37 -11.85 -0.10 1.24
N ASN A 38 -11.65 -0.70 0.07
CA ASN A 38 -12.70 -0.89 -0.93
C ASN A 38 -13.79 -1.84 -0.44
N ARG A 39 -13.43 -2.92 0.27
CA ARG A 39 -14.39 -3.88 0.86
C ARG A 39 -15.30 -3.25 1.91
N LYS A 40 -14.81 -2.28 2.67
CA LYS A 40 -15.60 -1.59 3.72
C LYS A 40 -16.64 -0.61 3.14
N GLY A 41 -16.54 -0.21 1.88
CA GLY A 41 -17.50 0.68 1.21
C GLY A 41 -17.49 2.13 1.72
N TRP A 42 -16.46 2.55 2.45
CA TRP A 42 -16.35 3.90 2.99
C TRP A 42 -16.00 4.93 1.91
N THR A 43 -16.53 6.14 2.07
CA THR A 43 -16.00 7.30 1.35
C THR A 43 -14.57 7.60 1.79
N GLN A 44 -13.84 8.36 0.98
CA GLN A 44 -12.46 8.75 1.31
C GLN A 44 -12.37 9.49 2.65
N ASN A 45 -13.35 10.35 2.95
CA ASN A 45 -13.39 11.14 4.17
C ASN A 45 -13.68 10.28 5.41
N GLU A 46 -14.55 9.28 5.29
CA GLU A 46 -14.82 8.33 6.36
C GLU A 46 -13.62 7.45 6.64
N ALA A 47 -12.98 6.92 5.59
CA ALA A 47 -11.76 6.14 5.72
C ALA A 47 -10.63 6.95 6.39
N ALA A 48 -10.47 8.22 6.04
CA ALA A 48 -9.47 9.10 6.63
C ALA A 48 -9.71 9.27 8.14
N LYS A 49 -10.96 9.55 8.53
CA LYS A 49 -11.36 9.65 9.94
C LYS A 49 -11.16 8.34 10.70
N LYS A 50 -11.55 7.21 10.10
CA LYS A 50 -11.41 5.88 10.72
C LYS A 50 -9.95 5.51 10.94
N LEU A 51 -9.08 5.74 9.95
CA LEU A 51 -7.64 5.49 10.07
C LEU A 51 -6.87 6.58 10.84
N GLY A 52 -7.54 7.64 11.31
CA GLY A 52 -6.89 8.74 12.03
C GLY A 52 -5.86 9.52 11.19
N VAL A 53 -6.06 9.60 9.87
CA VAL A 53 -5.18 10.32 8.94
C VAL A 53 -5.89 11.51 8.30
N ASP A 54 -5.12 12.46 7.79
CA ASP A 54 -5.67 13.55 7.00
C ASP A 54 -6.12 13.10 5.59
N GLN A 55 -6.89 13.96 4.91
CA GLN A 55 -7.43 13.68 3.58
C GLN A 55 -6.34 13.56 2.49
N SER A 56 -5.23 14.29 2.63
CA SER A 56 -4.11 14.25 1.68
C SER A 56 -3.41 12.90 1.75
N ARG A 57 -3.17 12.39 2.96
CA ARG A 57 -2.60 11.08 3.23
C ARG A 57 -3.49 9.97 2.69
N MET A 58 -4.80 10.08 2.90
CA MET A 58 -5.76 9.14 2.32
C MET A 58 -5.79 9.21 0.78
N SER A 59 -5.64 10.41 0.20
CA SER A 59 -5.53 10.57 -1.25
C SER A 59 -4.27 9.89 -1.79
N ASP A 60 -3.12 10.12 -1.16
CA ASP A 60 -1.86 9.46 -1.50
C ASP A 60 -1.97 7.93 -1.42
N LEU A 61 -2.67 7.42 -0.39
CA LEU A 61 -2.93 6.00 -0.19
C LEU A 61 -3.77 5.44 -1.33
N LYS A 62 -4.91 6.08 -1.67
CA LYS A 62 -5.78 5.65 -2.79
C LYS A 62 -5.11 5.77 -4.15
N SER A 63 -4.29 6.78 -4.38
CA SER A 63 -3.55 6.96 -5.63
C SER A 63 -2.33 6.04 -5.76
N GLY A 64 -2.03 5.20 -4.77
CA GLY A 64 -0.94 4.24 -4.85
C GLY A 64 0.46 4.87 -4.78
N LYS A 65 0.62 6.02 -4.10
CA LYS A 65 1.92 6.71 -4.00
C LYS A 65 2.87 5.98 -3.03
N ILE A 66 3.31 4.80 -3.43
CA ILE A 66 4.09 3.82 -2.65
C ILE A 66 5.31 4.41 -1.92
N SER A 67 6.02 5.35 -2.55
CA SER A 67 7.20 6.00 -1.96
C SER A 67 6.90 6.81 -0.70
N LYS A 68 5.63 7.21 -0.48
CA LYS A 68 5.20 7.95 0.71
C LYS A 68 4.90 7.06 1.91
N PHE A 69 4.93 5.73 1.75
CA PHE A 69 4.55 4.78 2.78
C PHE A 69 5.73 3.87 3.14
N THR A 70 5.86 3.60 4.43
CA THR A 70 6.78 2.59 4.97
C THR A 70 6.02 1.28 5.16
N VAL A 71 6.75 0.16 5.22
CA VAL A 71 6.19 -1.16 5.55
C VAL A 71 5.41 -1.09 6.87
N ASP A 72 6.01 -0.50 7.91
CA ASP A 72 5.38 -0.38 9.22
C ASP A 72 4.08 0.44 9.19
N SER A 73 4.06 1.54 8.42
CA SER A 73 2.83 2.34 8.30
C SER A 73 1.69 1.56 7.63
N LEU A 74 2.01 0.73 6.62
CA LEU A 74 1.02 -0.06 5.92
C LEU A 74 0.51 -1.22 6.77
N LEU A 75 1.39 -1.87 7.53
CA LEU A 75 1.00 -2.88 8.53
C LEU A 75 0.07 -2.27 9.59
N GLY A 76 0.41 -1.09 10.12
CA GLY A 76 -0.44 -0.39 11.08
C GLY A 76 -1.85 -0.08 10.53
N TYR A 77 -1.96 0.27 9.25
CA TYR A 77 -3.27 0.43 8.62
C TYR A 77 -4.04 -0.89 8.49
N LEU A 78 -3.38 -1.98 8.07
CA LEU A 78 -4.01 -3.30 7.99
C LEU A 78 -4.51 -3.78 9.35
N ASP A 79 -3.71 -3.61 10.41
CA ASP A 79 -4.09 -3.98 11.77
C ASP A 79 -5.33 -3.18 12.22
N HIS A 80 -5.35 -1.88 11.94
CA HIS A 80 -6.50 -1.02 12.26
C HIS A 80 -7.77 -1.42 11.49
N LEU A 81 -7.64 -1.79 10.21
CA LEU A 81 -8.75 -2.24 9.37
C LEU A 81 -9.27 -3.62 9.80
N GLY A 82 -8.38 -4.49 10.30
CA GLY A 82 -8.71 -5.81 10.83
C GLY A 82 -9.43 -5.77 12.18
N GLN A 83 -9.07 -4.83 13.06
CA GLN A 83 -9.71 -4.63 14.37
C GLN A 83 -11.11 -4.00 14.29
N SER A 84 -11.47 -3.41 13.15
CA SER A 84 -12.77 -2.74 12.95
C SER A 84 -13.91 -3.71 12.58
N THR A 85 -14.00 -4.87 13.22
CA THR A 85 -15.08 -5.87 13.07
C THR A 85 -15.92 -5.95 14.33
#